data_AF-A0A2V5X964-F1
#
_entry.id   AF-A0A2V5X964-F1
#
_cell.length_a   1.000
_cell.length_b   1.000
_cell.length_c   1.000
_cell.angle_alpha   90.00
_cell.angle_beta   90.00
_cell.angle_gamma   90.00
#
_symmetry.space_group_name_H-M   'P 1'
#
loop_
_entity.id
_entity.type
_entity.pdbx_description
1 polymer ?
#
loop_
_entity_poly.entity_id
_entity_poly.type
_entity_poly.pdbx_seq_one_letter_code
_entity_poly.pdbx_strand_id
1 'polypeptide(L)'
;MWTVEIPEGSVHVDLAKGEATLHVQNLCSAFDAFTVANSLDQTHPLGLVSAVIESLRIQWTGVKQRRSFNNKTTFRGEFIENSASIDVTATTPATEPPFTPKAQNGFEFIADPKTTVTNFAQIGFENNGALF
;
A
#
# COMPACT_ATOMS: atom_id res chain seq x y z
N MET A 1 -0.60 14.61 0.95
CA MET A 1 -1.88 14.03 0.54
C MET A 1 -1.78 12.56 0.91
N TRP A 2 -2.62 12.04 1.79
CA TRP A 2 -2.44 10.69 2.38
C TRP A 2 -3.02 9.56 1.54
N THR A 3 -3.73 9.88 0.45
CA THR A 3 -4.34 8.92 -0.46
C THR A 3 -4.04 9.31 -1.91
N VAL A 4 -4.02 8.32 -2.80
CA VAL A 4 -3.90 8.50 -4.25
C VAL A 4 -4.99 7.67 -4.92
N GLU A 5 -5.65 8.26 -5.92
CA GLU A 5 -6.58 7.52 -6.75
C GLU A 5 -5.82 6.52 -7.62
N ILE A 6 -6.30 5.28 -7.67
CA ILE A 6 -5.73 4.25 -8.53
C ILE A 6 -6.47 4.22 -9.88
N PRO A 7 -5.79 3.92 -11.00
CA PRO A 7 -6.44 3.87 -12.30
C PRO A 7 -7.61 2.87 -12.35
N GLU A 8 -8.62 3.19 -13.15
CA GLU A 8 -9.69 2.24 -13.44
C GLU A 8 -9.12 0.95 -14.06
N GLY A 9 -9.63 -0.19 -13.60
CA GLY A 9 -9.13 -1.50 -14.04
C GLY A 9 -7.85 -1.99 -13.35
N SER A 10 -7.24 -1.19 -12.47
CA SER A 10 -6.09 -1.64 -11.65
C SER A 10 -6.46 -2.69 -10.61
N VAL A 11 -7.75 -2.90 -10.34
CA VAL A 11 -8.23 -3.87 -9.36
C VAL A 11 -9.11 -4.92 -10.02
N HIS A 12 -8.83 -6.18 -9.73
CA HIS A 12 -9.69 -7.31 -10.06
C HIS A 12 -10.01 -8.08 -8.79
N VAL A 13 -11.29 -8.43 -8.58
CA VAL A 13 -11.74 -9.14 -7.38
C VAL A 13 -12.66 -10.29 -7.78
N ASP A 14 -12.33 -11.50 -7.32
CA ASP A 14 -13.16 -12.69 -7.43
C ASP A 14 -13.44 -13.21 -6.00
N LEU A 15 -14.51 -12.70 -5.38
CA LEU A 15 -14.91 -13.08 -4.03
C LEU A 15 -15.38 -14.54 -3.92
N ALA A 16 -15.81 -15.14 -5.03
CA ALA A 16 -16.19 -16.55 -5.07
C ALA A 16 -14.95 -17.44 -4.89
N LYS A 17 -13.83 -17.09 -5.54
CA LYS A 17 -12.53 -17.75 -5.33
C LYS A 17 -11.77 -17.26 -4.10
N GLY A 18 -12.12 -16.08 -3.59
CA GLY A 18 -11.38 -15.44 -2.50
C GLY A 18 -10.04 -14.88 -2.96
N GLU A 19 -10.00 -14.44 -4.21
CA GLU A 19 -8.82 -13.91 -4.88
C GLU A 19 -9.03 -12.44 -5.24
N ALA A 20 -7.96 -11.67 -5.19
CA ALA A 20 -7.95 -10.31 -5.72
C ALA A 20 -6.55 -9.96 -6.23
N THR A 21 -6.48 -9.02 -7.16
CA THR A 21 -5.23 -8.42 -7.60
C THR A 21 -5.38 -6.91 -7.65
N LEU A 22 -4.35 -6.21 -7.16
CA LEU A 22 -4.12 -4.79 -7.39
C LEU A 22 -2.86 -4.70 -8.26
N HIS A 23 -2.93 -3.96 -9.35
CA HIS A 23 -1.78 -3.66 -10.19
C HIS A 23 -1.79 -2.19 -10.59
N VAL A 24 -0.81 -1.45 -10.10
CA VAL A 24 -0.63 -0.03 -10.38
C VAL A 24 0.80 0.22 -10.85
N GLN A 25 0.96 1.23 -11.69
CA GLN A 25 2.24 1.63 -12.24
C GLN A 25 2.33 3.15 -12.23
N ASN A 26 3.56 3.66 -12.10
CA ASN A 26 3.88 5.08 -12.21
C ASN A 26 3.02 6.00 -11.32
N LEU A 27 2.84 5.63 -10.05
CA LEU A 27 2.19 6.52 -9.08
C LEU A 27 3.23 7.54 -8.57
N CYS A 28 3.23 8.71 -9.18
CA CYS A 28 4.18 9.80 -8.92
C CYS A 28 3.83 10.67 -7.70
N SER A 29 2.67 10.47 -7.09
CA SER A 29 2.09 11.36 -6.06
C SER A 29 2.09 10.76 -4.65
N ALA A 30 2.92 9.74 -4.37
CA ALA A 30 3.19 9.29 -3.01
C ALA A 30 4.09 10.33 -2.30
N PHE A 31 3.46 11.46 -1.95
CA PHE A 31 4.09 12.58 -1.27
C PHE A 31 3.68 12.58 0.19
N ASP A 32 4.58 12.10 1.04
CA ASP A 32 4.46 12.24 2.48
C ASP A 32 5.11 13.57 2.89
N ALA A 33 4.24 14.55 3.06
CA ALA A 33 4.63 15.88 3.47
C ALA A 33 4.50 15.96 4.98
N PHE A 34 5.65 16.22 5.61
CA PHE A 34 5.80 16.63 7.00
C PHE A 34 5.73 15.48 8.02
N THR A 35 6.80 15.38 8.81
CA THR A 35 6.93 14.58 10.05
C THR A 35 7.22 13.09 9.92
N VAL A 36 7.90 12.64 8.85
CA VAL A 36 8.55 11.33 8.91
C VAL A 36 9.66 11.38 9.97
N ALA A 37 9.36 10.82 11.14
CA ALA A 37 10.33 10.67 12.21
C ALA A 37 11.48 9.82 11.68
N ASN A 38 12.68 10.36 11.77
CA ASN A 38 13.87 9.59 11.48
C ASN A 38 13.99 8.50 12.56
N SER A 39 13.88 7.24 12.15
CA SER A 39 13.93 6.08 13.05
C SER A 39 15.30 5.89 13.69
N LEU A 40 16.36 6.51 13.14
CA LEU A 40 17.72 6.50 13.66
C LEU A 40 18.01 7.71 14.57
N ASP A 41 17.38 8.86 14.32
CA ASP A 41 17.56 10.08 15.11
C ASP A 41 16.31 10.98 15.10
N GLN A 42 15.50 10.87 16.15
CA GLN A 42 14.24 11.60 16.28
C GLN A 42 14.42 13.13 16.41
N THR A 43 15.63 13.64 16.68
CA THR A 43 15.90 15.08 16.75
C THR A 43 16.11 15.74 15.38
N HIS A 44 16.34 14.92 14.35
CA HIS A 44 16.54 15.35 12.97
C HIS A 44 15.51 14.69 12.05
N PRO A 45 14.29 15.27 11.93
CA PRO A 45 13.27 14.75 11.04
C PRO A 45 13.76 14.73 9.58
N LEU A 46 13.33 13.73 8.80
CA LEU A 46 13.82 13.50 7.43
C LEU A 46 13.39 14.59 6.42
N GLY A 47 12.55 15.54 6.82
CA GLY A 47 12.04 16.60 5.95
C GLY A 47 10.91 16.12 5.04
N LEU A 48 10.83 16.67 3.83
CA LEU A 48 9.87 16.25 2.81
C LEU A 48 10.38 14.97 2.12
N VAL A 49 9.58 13.92 2.12
CA VAL A 49 9.92 12.66 1.45
C VAL A 49 8.94 12.47 0.29
N SER A 50 9.49 12.29 -0.91
CA SER A 50 8.75 11.92 -2.10
C SER A 50 9.23 10.57 -2.57
N ALA A 51 8.29 9.70 -2.93
CA ALA A 51 8.58 8.48 -3.63
C ALA A 51 7.69 8.38 -4.88
N VAL A 52 8.21 7.68 -5.88
CA VAL A 52 7.48 7.24 -7.04
C VAL A 52 7.32 5.73 -6.89
N ILE A 53 6.08 5.23 -6.89
CA ILE A 53 5.84 3.80 -7.00
C ILE A 53 5.83 3.49 -8.50
N GLU A 54 6.93 2.95 -9.00
CA GLU A 54 7.08 2.59 -10.42
C GLU A 54 6.18 1.42 -10.77
N SER A 55 6.14 0.42 -9.89
CA SER A 55 5.20 -0.69 -9.98
C SER A 55 4.79 -1.17 -8.60
N LEU A 56 3.51 -1.54 -8.45
CA LEU A 56 3.01 -2.26 -7.30
C LEU A 56 2.01 -3.30 -7.78
N ARG A 57 2.27 -4.55 -7.43
CA ARG A 57 1.33 -5.66 -7.58
C ARG A 57 1.10 -6.31 -6.23
N ILE A 58 -0.16 -6.34 -5.80
CA ILE A 58 -0.57 -7.11 -4.64
C ILE A 58 -1.50 -8.21 -5.14
N GLN A 59 -1.24 -9.45 -4.72
CA GLN A 59 -2.07 -10.60 -5.08
C GLN A 59 -2.55 -11.30 -3.82
N TRP A 60 -3.86 -11.28 -3.60
CA TRP A 60 -4.55 -11.98 -2.52
C TRP A 60 -4.97 -13.37 -2.99
N THR A 61 -4.57 -14.42 -2.27
CA THR A 61 -4.89 -15.82 -2.59
C THR A 61 -4.85 -16.69 -1.34
N GLY A 62 -5.35 -17.93 -1.44
CA GLY A 62 -5.25 -18.91 -0.37
C GLY A 62 -6.23 -18.63 0.76
N VAL A 63 -7.51 -18.88 0.50
CA VAL A 63 -8.58 -18.70 1.49
C VAL A 63 -8.29 -19.51 2.75
N LYS A 64 -8.19 -18.81 3.89
CA LYS A 64 -8.04 -19.41 5.22
C LYS A 64 -9.38 -19.57 5.89
N GLN A 65 -10.18 -18.51 5.87
CA GLN A 65 -11.52 -18.51 6.47
C GLN A 65 -12.42 -17.45 5.84
N ARG A 66 -13.73 -17.72 5.86
CA ARG A 66 -14.77 -16.76 5.49
C ARG A 66 -15.52 -16.37 6.76
N ARG A 67 -15.73 -15.07 6.96
CA ARG A 67 -16.39 -14.53 8.15
C ARG A 67 -17.41 -13.49 7.73
N SER A 68 -18.62 -13.65 8.24
CA SER A 68 -19.59 -12.58 8.29
C SER A 68 -19.41 -11.81 9.60
N PHE A 69 -19.52 -10.49 9.53
CA PHE A 69 -19.57 -9.65 10.73
C PHE A 69 -20.78 -8.75 10.67
N ASN A 70 -21.45 -8.59 11.81
CA ASN A 70 -22.56 -7.68 11.97
C ASN A 70 -22.61 -7.19 13.42
N ASN A 71 -22.46 -5.88 13.64
CA ASN A 71 -22.49 -5.29 14.97
C ASN A 71 -23.92 -4.94 15.45
N LYS A 72 -24.95 -5.42 14.75
CA LYS A 72 -26.38 -5.14 14.99
C LYS A 72 -26.78 -3.65 14.86
N THR A 73 -25.90 -2.83 14.31
CA THR A 73 -26.16 -1.41 14.04
C THR A 73 -25.91 -1.13 12.56
N THR A 74 -24.92 -0.29 12.24
CA THR A 74 -24.61 0.21 10.90
C THR A 74 -23.40 -0.45 10.27
N PHE A 75 -22.83 -1.52 10.85
CA PHE A 75 -21.71 -2.19 10.22
C PHE A 75 -22.00 -3.67 10.01
N ARG A 76 -21.99 -4.06 8.73
CA ARG A 76 -22.14 -5.45 8.28
C ARG A 76 -21.32 -5.70 7.02
N GLY A 77 -20.65 -6.84 6.99
CA GLY A 77 -19.81 -7.23 5.86
C GLY A 77 -19.50 -8.71 5.83
N GLU A 78 -19.09 -9.16 4.65
CA GLU A 78 -18.61 -10.51 4.40
C GLU A 78 -17.13 -10.41 4.00
N PHE A 79 -16.30 -11.13 4.72
CA PHE A 79 -14.85 -11.04 4.62
C PHE A 79 -14.23 -12.42 4.41
N ILE A 80 -13.15 -12.42 3.66
CA ILE A 80 -12.35 -13.59 3.34
C ILE A 80 -10.95 -13.26 3.85
N GLU A 81 -10.52 -14.00 4.86
CA GLU A 81 -9.14 -13.96 5.29
C GLU A 81 -8.32 -14.91 4.42
N ASN A 82 -7.19 -14.41 3.96
CA ASN A 82 -6.29 -15.09 3.05
C ASN A 82 -4.83 -14.66 3.32
N SER A 83 -3.95 -14.92 2.36
CA SER A 83 -2.59 -14.39 2.32
C SER A 83 -2.46 -13.42 1.14
N ALA A 84 -1.42 -12.59 1.16
CA ALA A 84 -1.08 -11.78 0.00
C ALA A 84 0.43 -11.78 -0.28
N SER A 85 0.80 -11.76 -1.55
CA SER A 85 2.16 -11.43 -2.00
C SER A 85 2.20 -9.99 -2.49
N ILE A 86 3.30 -9.31 -2.21
CA ILE A 86 3.51 -7.91 -2.59
C ILE A 86 4.79 -7.83 -3.41
N ASP A 87 4.65 -7.38 -4.65
CA ASP A 87 5.73 -7.00 -5.54
C ASP A 87 5.67 -5.47 -5.67
N VAL A 88 6.76 -4.79 -5.31
CA VAL A 88 6.81 -3.33 -5.37
C VAL A 88 8.19 -2.87 -5.80
N THR A 89 8.21 -1.92 -6.73
CA THR A 89 9.38 -1.13 -7.08
C THR A 89 9.04 0.33 -6.80
N ALA A 90 9.79 0.95 -5.92
CA ALA A 90 9.65 2.36 -5.58
C ALA A 90 11.00 3.06 -5.61
N THR A 91 11.00 4.29 -6.10
CA THR A 91 12.20 5.13 -6.17
C THR A 91 11.97 6.47 -5.46
N THR A 92 13.04 7.08 -4.96
CA THR A 92 13.00 8.47 -4.49
C THR A 92 13.74 9.36 -5.48
N PRO A 93 13.35 10.64 -5.66
CA PRO A 93 14.09 11.54 -6.52
C PRO A 93 15.46 11.87 -5.92
N ALA A 94 16.41 12.26 -6.76
CA ALA A 94 17.63 12.90 -6.31
C ALA A 94 17.32 14.27 -5.68
N THR A 95 18.14 14.72 -4.74
CA THR A 95 17.99 16.01 -4.05
C THR A 95 19.21 16.88 -4.27
N GLU A 96 19.00 18.20 -4.27
CA GLU A 96 20.02 19.23 -4.48
C GLU A 96 19.81 20.37 -3.45
N PRO A 97 20.82 21.21 -3.18
CA PRO A 97 20.64 22.44 -2.41
C PRO A 97 19.51 23.32 -2.98
N PRO A 98 18.68 23.95 -2.14
CA PRO A 98 18.78 24.06 -0.68
C PRO A 98 18.10 22.92 0.11
N PHE A 99 17.50 21.92 -0.54
CA PHE A 99 16.77 20.84 0.15
C PHE A 99 17.70 19.95 0.97
N THR A 100 18.94 19.76 0.51
CA THR A 100 20.01 19.07 1.23
C THR A 100 21.30 19.91 1.18
N PRO A 101 22.24 19.77 2.14
CA PRO A 101 23.49 20.55 2.14
C PRO A 101 24.40 20.28 0.92
N LYS A 102 24.21 19.15 0.25
CA LYS A 102 24.92 18.70 -0.95
C LYS A 102 23.99 17.78 -1.76
N ALA A 103 24.17 17.75 -3.07
CA ALA A 103 23.53 16.78 -3.97
C ALA A 103 23.57 15.35 -3.42
N GLN A 104 22.42 14.67 -3.38
CA GLN A 104 22.28 13.27 -3.01
C GLN A 104 21.47 12.52 -4.06
N ASN A 105 21.91 11.30 -4.39
CA ASN A 105 21.14 10.41 -5.24
C ASN A 105 19.90 9.90 -4.49
N GLY A 106 18.88 9.51 -5.25
CA GLY A 106 17.74 8.79 -4.70
C GLY A 106 18.06 7.34 -4.35
N PHE A 107 17.07 6.68 -3.75
CA PHE A 107 17.10 5.26 -3.42
C PHE A 107 16.12 4.49 -4.30
N GLU A 108 16.43 3.22 -4.53
CA GLU A 108 15.53 2.26 -5.15
C GLU A 108 15.20 1.17 -4.11
N PHE A 109 13.91 0.89 -3.97
CA PHE A 109 13.37 -0.12 -3.09
C PHE A 109 12.64 -1.15 -3.93
N ILE A 110 13.10 -2.40 -3.88
CA ILE A 110 12.50 -3.53 -4.61
C ILE A 110 12.13 -4.60 -3.59
N ALA A 111 10.85 -4.97 -3.58
CA ALA A 111 10.40 -6.14 -2.85
C ALA A 111 10.50 -7.39 -3.74
N ASP A 112 11.07 -8.48 -3.23
CA ASP A 112 10.95 -9.77 -3.87
C ASP A 112 9.61 -10.41 -3.46
N PRO A 113 8.66 -10.64 -4.37
CA PRO A 113 7.36 -11.20 -4.05
C PRO A 113 7.41 -12.64 -3.54
N LYS A 114 8.53 -13.34 -3.71
CA LYS A 114 8.73 -14.69 -3.14
C LYS A 114 9.00 -14.64 -1.63
N THR A 115 9.55 -13.54 -1.14
CA THR A 115 9.91 -13.37 0.28
C THR A 115 9.03 -12.34 0.98
N THR A 116 8.42 -11.42 0.23
CA THR A 116 7.49 -10.40 0.72
C THR A 116 6.07 -10.93 0.68
N VAL A 117 5.78 -11.85 1.58
CA VAL A 117 4.47 -12.49 1.74
C VAL A 117 3.88 -12.17 3.11
N THR A 118 2.61 -11.77 3.13
CA THR A 118 1.84 -11.64 4.37
C THR A 118 0.99 -12.89 4.60
N ASN A 119 1.02 -13.38 5.83
CA ASN A 119 0.20 -14.48 6.29
C ASN A 119 -1.18 -14.01 6.79
N PHE A 120 -1.45 -12.72 6.76
CA PHE A 120 -2.78 -12.20 7.04
C PHE A 120 -3.09 -11.10 6.03
N ALA A 121 -4.13 -11.34 5.24
CA ALA A 121 -4.73 -10.36 4.38
C ALA A 121 -6.25 -10.60 4.34
N GLN A 122 -7.01 -9.57 3.98
CA GLN A 122 -8.46 -9.66 3.92
C GLN A 122 -8.98 -8.97 2.65
N ILE A 123 -9.95 -9.63 2.02
CA ILE A 123 -10.80 -9.04 0.98
C ILE A 123 -12.25 -9.27 1.36
N GLY A 124 -13.16 -8.41 0.91
CA GLY A 124 -14.56 -8.54 1.27
C GLY A 124 -15.39 -7.41 0.70
N PHE A 125 -16.65 -7.40 1.08
CA PHE A 125 -17.54 -6.29 0.80
C PHE A 125 -18.29 -5.91 2.07
N GLU A 126 -18.59 -4.62 2.16
CA GLU A 126 -19.38 -4.05 3.22
C GLU A 126 -20.64 -3.47 2.60
N ASN A 127 -21.78 -3.61 3.27
CA ASN A 127 -23.01 -2.98 2.80
C ASN A 127 -23.08 -1.48 3.18
N ASN A 128 -22.16 -1.08 4.05
CA ASN A 128 -22.09 0.13 4.87
C ASN A 128 -21.43 1.35 4.26
N GLY A 129 -20.27 1.10 3.65
CA GLY A 129 -19.20 2.08 3.52
C GLY A 129 -18.68 2.63 4.86
N ALA A 130 -18.98 2.03 6.02
CA ALA A 130 -18.67 2.68 7.31
C ALA A 130 -17.16 2.75 7.63
N LEU A 131 -16.31 2.06 6.87
CA LEU A 131 -14.85 2.18 6.94
C LEU A 131 -14.24 3.19 5.94
N PHE A 132 -15.05 3.85 5.09
CA PHE A 132 -14.57 4.77 4.05
C PHE A 132 -15.31 6.11 4.06
#